data_AF-A0A5B7SXV9-F1
#
_entry.id   AF-A0A5B7SXV9-F1
#
_cell.length_a   1.000
_cell.length_b   1.000
_cell.length_c   1.000
_cell.angle_alpha   90.00
_cell.angle_beta   90.00
_cell.angle_gamma   90.00
#
_symmetry.space_group_name_H-M   'P 1'
#
loop_
_entity.id
_entity.type
_entity.pdbx_description
1 polymer ?
#
loop_
_entity_poly.entity_id
_entity_poly.type
_entity_poly.pdbx_seq_one_letter_code
_entity_poly.pdbx_strand_id
1 'polypeptide(L)'
;MQTLDQSKSYYRRLTALDVITFMMVIVCLFFTKGYLISLLLIAVYPISHSKVLVSETRTNSDKIWVRKMDWDYYRKNHQIGLLSQYSSQVTSHIDQVNL
;
A
#
# COMPACT_ATOMS: atom_id res chain seq x y z
N MET A 1 8.64 -14.36 -12.22
CA MET A 1 8.27 -13.00 -11.75
C MET A 1 6.76 -12.94 -11.78
N GLN A 2 6.09 -12.63 -10.67
CA GLN A 2 4.64 -12.80 -10.56
C GLN A 2 3.91 -11.51 -10.95
N THR A 3 3.33 -11.51 -12.14
CA THR A 3 2.44 -10.44 -12.64
C THR A 3 1.10 -10.55 -11.92
N LEU A 4 0.51 -9.44 -11.46
CA LEU A 4 -0.87 -9.48 -10.94
C LEU A 4 -1.81 -9.88 -12.07
N ASP A 5 -2.73 -10.79 -11.74
CA ASP A 5 -3.88 -11.07 -12.58
C ASP A 5 -4.78 -9.83 -12.65
N GLN A 6 -4.94 -9.25 -13.83
CA GLN A 6 -5.74 -8.03 -13.99
C GLN A 6 -7.25 -8.28 -13.82
N SER A 7 -7.70 -9.54 -13.88
CA SER A 7 -9.12 -9.89 -13.69
C SER A 7 -9.55 -9.94 -12.22
N LYS A 8 -8.60 -9.80 -11.30
CA LYS A 8 -8.82 -9.96 -9.86
C LYS A 8 -8.66 -8.64 -9.11
N SER A 9 -9.47 -8.49 -8.07
CA SER A 9 -9.49 -7.34 -7.16
C SER A 9 -8.46 -7.49 -6.04
N TYR A 10 -7.42 -6.66 -6.03
CA TYR A 10 -6.39 -6.64 -4.99
C TYR A 10 -6.43 -5.35 -4.16
N TYR A 11 -6.02 -5.45 -2.90
CA TYR A 11 -5.79 -4.29 -2.03
C TYR A 11 -4.41 -4.39 -1.38
N ARG A 12 -3.80 -3.23 -1.10
CA ARG A 12 -2.51 -3.14 -0.41
C ARG A 12 -2.72 -3.36 1.07
N ARG A 13 -1.94 -4.25 1.67
CA ARG A 13 -1.92 -4.44 3.13
C ARG A 13 -0.89 -3.53 3.78
N LEU A 14 -1.24 -3.04 4.96
CA LEU A 14 -0.28 -2.46 5.90
C LEU A 14 0.67 -3.56 6.36
N THR A 15 1.95 -3.31 6.20
CA THR A 15 3.02 -4.18 6.69
C THR A 15 3.43 -3.76 8.09
N ALA A 16 4.08 -4.67 8.83
CA ALA A 16 4.65 -4.33 10.14
C ALA A 16 5.64 -3.15 10.03
N LEU A 17 6.37 -3.05 8.91
CA LEU A 17 7.25 -1.91 8.62
C LEU A 17 6.49 -0.59 8.53
N ASP A 18 5.29 -0.56 7.92
CA ASP A 18 4.48 0.66 7.85
C ASP A 18 4.11 1.14 9.27
N VAL A 19 3.76 0.21 10.15
CA VAL A 19 3.41 0.49 11.55
C VAL A 19 4.64 0.98 12.34
N ILE A 20 5.79 0.31 12.20
CA ILE A 20 7.03 0.69 12.89
C ILE A 20 7.47 2.08 12.46
N THR A 21 7.47 2.38 11.16
CA THR A 21 7.81 3.70 10.62
C THR A 21 6.87 4.78 11.16
N PHE A 22 5.56 4.50 11.21
CA PHE A 22 4.60 5.45 11.75
C PHE A 22 4.83 5.72 13.24
N MET A 23 5.11 4.68 14.03
CA MET A 23 5.47 4.83 15.45
C MET A 23 6.78 5.61 15.63
N MET A 24 7.79 5.36 14.80
CA MET A 24 9.04 6.13 14.80
C MET A 24 8.81 7.60 14.52
N VAL A 25 7.95 7.93 13.54
CA VAL A 25 7.57 9.31 13.25
C VAL A 25 6.90 9.97 14.45
N ILE A 26 5.96 9.28 15.12
CA ILE A 26 5.29 9.80 16.34
C ILE A 26 6.31 10.05 17.44
N VAL A 27 7.18 9.08 17.73
CA VAL A 27 8.22 9.21 18.77
C VAL A 27 9.17 10.37 18.44
N CYS A 28 9.56 10.53 17.17
CA CYS A 28 10.41 11.62 16.74
C CYS A 28 9.77 13.01 16.97
N LEU A 29 8.44 13.14 16.88
CA LEU A 29 7.77 14.42 17.12
C LEU A 29 7.91 14.95 18.56
N PHE A 30 8.23 14.10 19.54
CA PHE A 30 8.48 14.52 20.93
C PHE A 30 9.87 15.15 21.15
N PHE A 31 10.78 15.07 20.17
CA PHE A 31 12.10 15.70 20.26
C PHE A 31 12.09 17.10 19.64
N THR A 32 12.83 18.04 20.24
CA THR A 32 12.91 19.46 19.87
C THR A 32 13.30 19.75 18.40
N LYS A 33 13.89 18.78 17.70
CA LYS A 33 14.18 18.84 16.25
C LYS A 33 13.73 17.60 15.47
N GLY A 34 12.97 16.71 16.09
CA GLY A 34 12.62 15.44 15.46
C GLY A 34 11.62 15.57 14.31
N TYR A 35 10.98 16.73 14.13
CA TYR A 35 10.16 17.03 12.95
C TYR A 35 10.94 16.93 11.63
N LEU A 36 12.23 17.31 11.60
CA LEU A 36 13.08 17.18 10.40
C LEU A 36 13.33 15.70 10.07
N ILE A 37 13.57 14.90 11.09
CA ILE A 37 13.77 13.45 10.98
C ILE A 37 12.46 12.79 10.52
N SER A 38 11.33 13.14 11.12
CA SER A 38 10.00 12.67 10.70
C SER A 38 9.71 13.00 9.24
N LEU A 39 10.01 14.22 8.79
CA LEU A 39 9.80 14.62 7.40
C LEU A 39 10.71 13.82 6.44
N LEU A 40 11.95 13.57 6.83
CA LEU A 40 12.87 12.71 6.09
C LEU A 40 12.36 11.27 6.01
N LEU A 41 11.88 10.70 7.12
CA LEU A 41 11.31 9.35 7.13
C LEU A 41 10.10 9.25 6.19
N ILE A 42 9.17 10.22 6.24
CA ILE A 42 7.98 10.23 5.38
C ILE A 42 8.37 10.31 3.89
N ALA A 43 9.43 11.05 3.55
CA ALA A 43 9.89 11.19 2.17
C ALA A 43 10.65 9.96 1.66
N VAL A 44 11.54 9.39 2.47
CA VAL A 44 12.41 8.28 2.09
C VAL A 44 11.66 6.94 2.11
N TYR A 45 10.78 6.75 3.08
CA TYR A 45 10.02 5.51 3.25
C TYR A 45 9.30 5.01 1.98
N PRO A 46 8.50 5.83 1.27
CA PRO A 46 7.83 5.38 0.04
C PRO A 46 8.81 5.07 -1.11
N ILE A 47 10.05 5.56 -1.06
CA ILE A 47 11.09 5.33 -2.07
C ILE A 47 11.84 4.01 -1.77
N SER A 48 12.08 3.70 -0.50
CA SER A 48 12.78 2.48 -0.08
C SER A 48 12.01 1.18 -0.40
N HIS A 49 10.68 1.26 -0.51
CA HIS A 49 9.86 0.09 -0.82
C HIS A 49 9.80 -0.19 -2.33
N SER A 50 10.68 -1.08 -2.80
CA SER A 50 10.63 -1.64 -4.15
C SER A 50 9.49 -2.67 -4.31
N LYS A 51 9.04 -3.28 -3.21
CA LYS A 51 7.96 -4.26 -3.18
C LYS A 51 6.84 -3.82 -2.23
N VAL A 52 5.61 -4.08 -2.65
CA VAL A 52 4.39 -3.85 -1.89
C VAL A 52 3.69 -5.18 -1.63
N LEU A 53 3.09 -5.30 -0.45
CA LEU A 53 2.30 -6.45 -0.07
C LEU A 53 0.85 -6.21 -0.48
N VAL A 54 0.32 -7.08 -1.32
CA VAL A 54 -1.07 -7.03 -1.77
C VAL A 54 -1.79 -8.31 -1.37
N SER A 55 -3.10 -8.23 -1.21
CA SER A 55 -3.93 -9.40 -0.95
C SER A 55 -5.19 -9.35 -1.81
N GLU A 56 -5.66 -10.53 -2.21
CA GLU A 56 -6.88 -10.67 -3.00
C GLU A 56 -8.10 -10.41 -2.12
N THR A 57 -9.03 -9.59 -2.61
CA THR A 57 -10.22 -9.15 -1.87
C THR A 57 -11.17 -10.30 -1.58
N ARG A 58 -11.26 -11.28 -2.49
CA ARG A 58 -12.24 -12.37 -2.44
C ARG A 58 -11.86 -13.51 -1.49
N THR A 59 -10.58 -13.86 -1.43
CA THR A 59 -10.09 -14.99 -0.62
C THR A 59 -9.43 -14.53 0.68
N ASN A 60 -8.96 -13.28 0.78
CA ASN A 60 -8.39 -12.65 1.99
C ASN A 60 -7.23 -13.42 2.66
N SER A 61 -6.82 -14.56 2.10
CA SER A 61 -5.79 -15.48 2.63
C SER A 61 -4.45 -15.25 1.96
N ASP A 62 -4.46 -14.86 0.68
CA ASP A 62 -3.25 -14.90 -0.13
C ASP A 62 -2.53 -13.56 -0.04
N LYS A 63 -1.33 -13.60 0.52
CA LYS A 63 -0.40 -12.47 0.65
C LYS A 63 0.61 -12.56 -0.47
N ILE A 64 0.54 -11.64 -1.42
CA ILE A 64 1.40 -11.63 -2.60
C ILE A 64 2.32 -10.42 -2.52
N TRP A 65 3.62 -10.66 -2.66
CA TRP A 65 4.61 -9.59 -2.77
C TRP A 65 4.81 -9.21 -4.23
N VAL A 66 4.54 -7.96 -4.54
CA VAL A 66 4.51 -7.46 -5.91
C VAL A 66 5.45 -6.27 -5.99
N ARG A 67 6.13 -6.08 -7.13
CA ARG A 67 6.91 -4.86 -7.34
C ARG A 67 5.99 -3.65 -7.35
N LYS A 68 6.45 -2.56 -6.75
CA LYS A 68 5.72 -1.28 -6.71
C LYS A 68 5.30 -0.81 -8.10
N MET A 69 6.15 -1.03 -9.12
CA MET A 69 5.85 -0.67 -10.51
C MET A 69 4.63 -1.45 -11.07
N ASP A 70 4.57 -2.77 -10.82
CA ASP A 70 3.47 -3.62 -11.27
C ASP A 70 2.16 -3.24 -10.53
N TRP A 71 2.27 -2.87 -9.25
CA TRP A 71 1.15 -2.34 -8.46
C TRP A 71 0.66 -0.97 -8.93
N ASP A 72 1.57 -0.03 -9.19
CA ASP A 72 1.23 1.31 -9.67
C ASP A 72 0.57 1.24 -11.05
N TYR A 73 0.97 0.28 -11.90
CA TYR A 73 0.31 0.00 -13.17
C TYR A 73 -1.12 -0.53 -12.96
N TYR A 74 -1.29 -1.58 -12.14
CA TYR A 74 -2.59 -2.14 -11.81
C TYR A 74 -3.55 -1.09 -11.25
N ARG A 75 -3.06 -0.30 -10.28
CA ARG A 75 -3.78 0.79 -9.65
C ARG A 75 -4.29 1.82 -10.65
N LYS A 76 -3.43 2.26 -11.57
CA LYS A 76 -3.80 3.24 -12.60
C LYS A 76 -4.87 2.67 -13.52
N ASN A 77 -4.75 1.40 -13.91
CA ASN A 77 -5.72 0.73 -14.75
C ASN A 77 -7.10 0.60 -14.08
N HIS A 78 -7.11 0.32 -12.77
CA HIS A 78 -8.33 0.16 -11.98
C HIS A 78 -8.82 1.45 -11.31
N GLN A 79 -8.23 2.61 -11.63
CA GLN A 79 -8.57 3.92 -11.05
C GLN A 79 -8.59 3.96 -9.50
N ILE A 80 -7.74 3.15 -8.85
CA ILE A 80 -7.70 3.08 -7.38
C ILE A 80 -6.88 4.28 -6.85
N GLY A 81 -7.53 5.20 -6.14
CA GLY A 81 -6.90 6.34 -5.47
C GLY A 81 -5.77 5.99 -4.49
N LEU A 82 -4.96 7.01 -4.13
CA LEU A 82 -3.77 6.86 -3.29
C LEU A 82 -4.08 6.30 -1.88
N LEU A 83 -5.22 6.71 -1.33
CA LEU A 83 -5.70 6.33 -0.01
C LEU A 83 -6.62 5.09 -0.04
N SER A 84 -7.36 4.89 -1.13
CA SER A 84 -8.30 3.77 -1.25
C SER A 84 -7.63 2.41 -1.46
N GLN A 85 -6.33 2.36 -1.77
CA GLN A 85 -5.59 1.10 -1.90
C GLN A 85 -5.57 0.23 -0.62
N TYR A 86 -5.79 0.83 0.55
CA TYR A 86 -5.75 0.11 1.82
C TYR A 86 -7.12 -0.41 2.26
N SER A 87 -8.18 -0.06 1.54
CA SER A 87 -9.54 -0.48 1.86
C SER A 87 -9.96 -1.64 0.96
N SER A 88 -10.28 -2.78 1.56
CA SER A 88 -10.87 -3.91 0.84
C SER A 88 -12.26 -3.59 0.28
N GLN A 89 -13.01 -2.67 0.93
CA GLN A 89 -14.38 -2.29 0.54
C GLN A 89 -14.42 -1.44 -0.74
N VAL A 90 -13.39 -0.62 -0.99
CA VAL A 90 -13.35 0.20 -2.21
C VAL A 90 -13.07 -0.67 -3.43
N THR A 91 -12.20 -1.68 -3.29
CA THR A 91 -11.92 -2.62 -4.39
C THR A 91 -13.12 -3.54 -4.68
N SER A 92 -13.88 -3.98 -3.65
CA SER A 92 -15.10 -4.78 -3.89
C SER A 92 -16.20 -4.01 -4.64
N HIS A 93 -16.23 -2.68 -4.52
CA HIS A 93 -17.21 -1.86 -5.24
C HIS A 93 -16.86 -1.71 -6.73
N ILE A 94 -15.58 -1.79 -7.11
CA ILE A 94 -15.15 -1.82 -8.51
C ILE A 94 -15.55 -3.16 -9.16
N ASP A 95 -15.45 -4.27 -8.41
CA ASP A 95 -15.92 -5.59 -8.86
C ASP A 95 -17.43 -5.62 -9.11
N GLN A 96 -18.22 -4.88 -8.32
CA GLN A 96 -19.68 -4.81 -8.50
C GLN A 96 -20.15 -3.89 -9.64
N VAL A 97 -19.35 -2.91 -10.05
CA VAL A 97 -19.71 -1.97 -11.13
C VAL A 97 -19.36 -2.52 -12.52
N ASN A 98 -18.45 -3.49 -12.60
CA ASN A 98 -18.03 -4.14 -13.86
C ASN A 98 -18.69 -5.51 -14.11
N LEU A 99 -19.72 -5.87 -13.34
CA LEU A 99 -20.53 -7.09 -13.49
C LEU A 99 -21.83 -6.82 -14.26
#